data_AF-A0A2D7PCE2-F1
#
_entry.id   AF-A0A2D7PCE2-F1
#
_cell.length_a   1.000
_cell.length_b   1.000
_cell.length_c   1.000
_cell.angle_alpha   90.00
_cell.angle_beta   90.00
_cell.angle_gamma   90.00
#
_symmetry.space_group_name_H-M   'P 1'
#
loop_
_entity.id
_entity.type
_entity.pdbx_description
1 polymer ?
#
loop_
_entity_poly.entity_id
_entity_poly.type
_entity_poly.pdbx_seq_one_letter_code
_entity_poly.pdbx_strand_id
1 'polypeptide(L)'
;MSKPKKKFSETKVGAFLSKAAPGILGIAGDVLPDAGVLGMVKNLIQKEPDEVLPPEDKEKALKLLEMDMIEMQEVSKRWDSDMKSDSWLSKNTRPMSLIFLTISMVLLILLDSFEWSFSVSTGWVDLLQTLLVTVYVAYFGSRGAEKFQSIKNK
;
A
#
# COMPACT_ATOMS: atom_id res chain seq x y z
N MET A 1 6.58 5.04 16.39
CA MET A 1 7.16 5.27 15.04
C MET A 1 6.73 4.13 14.14
N SER A 2 5.90 4.39 13.13
CA SER A 2 5.54 3.38 12.13
C SER A 2 6.78 3.09 11.29
N LYS A 3 7.24 1.82 11.24
CA LYS A 3 8.31 1.44 10.30
C LYS A 3 7.82 1.79 8.88
N PRO A 4 8.66 2.41 8.03
CA PRO A 4 8.28 2.72 6.66
C PRO A 4 7.74 1.46 5.96
N LYS A 5 6.68 1.60 5.15
CA LYS A 5 6.12 0.48 4.39
C LYS A 5 7.25 -0.09 3.54
N LYS A 6 7.61 -1.35 3.81
CA LYS A 6 8.66 -2.04 3.09
C LYS A 6 8.30 -2.12 1.61
N LYS A 7 9.23 -1.76 0.74
CA LYS A 7 9.10 -2.01 -0.71
C LYS A 7 9.04 -3.53 -0.95
N PHE A 8 8.48 -3.97 -2.07
CA PHE A 8 8.45 -5.40 -2.39
C PHE A 8 9.86 -6.02 -2.37
N SER A 9 10.87 -5.31 -2.85
CA SER A 9 12.29 -5.70 -2.76
C SER A 9 12.80 -5.97 -1.33
N GLU A 10 12.20 -5.36 -0.32
CA GLU A 10 12.57 -5.50 1.10
C GLU A 10 11.75 -6.58 1.83
N THR A 11 10.82 -7.24 1.13
CA THR A 11 10.06 -8.38 1.65
C THR A 11 10.93 -9.63 1.71
N LYS A 12 10.48 -10.66 2.44
CA LYS A 12 11.24 -11.91 2.56
C LYS A 12 11.37 -12.58 1.18
N VAL A 13 10.31 -12.54 0.39
CA VAL A 13 10.33 -12.98 -1.01
C VAL A 13 11.20 -12.10 -1.87
N GLY A 14 11.07 -10.77 -1.76
CA GLY A 14 11.85 -9.84 -2.57
C GLY A 14 13.36 -10.02 -2.35
N ALA A 15 13.78 -10.15 -1.09
CA ALA A 15 15.18 -10.42 -0.77
C ALA A 15 15.66 -11.78 -1.33
N PHE A 16 14.79 -12.79 -1.37
CA PHE A 16 15.11 -14.10 -1.95
C PHE A 16 15.20 -14.04 -3.48
N LEU A 17 14.20 -13.45 -4.14
CA LEU A 17 14.15 -13.29 -5.60
C LEU A 17 15.25 -12.36 -6.11
N SER A 18 15.75 -11.43 -5.30
CA SER A 18 16.88 -10.58 -5.68
C SER A 18 18.15 -11.39 -6.00
N LYS A 19 18.29 -12.57 -5.40
CA LYS A 19 19.41 -13.49 -5.60
C LYS A 19 19.10 -14.62 -6.57
N ALA A 20 17.87 -15.14 -6.51
CA ALA A 20 17.47 -16.32 -7.27
C ALA A 20 16.90 -15.99 -8.66
N ALA A 21 16.18 -14.86 -8.80
CA ALA A 21 15.55 -14.45 -10.05
C ALA A 21 15.42 -12.91 -10.12
N PRO A 22 16.52 -12.17 -10.34
CA PRO A 22 16.52 -10.72 -10.36
C PRO A 22 15.59 -10.12 -11.44
N GLY A 23 15.28 -10.88 -12.50
CA GLY A 23 14.30 -10.50 -13.53
C GLY A 23 12.88 -10.30 -13.00
N ILE A 24 12.43 -11.12 -12.04
CA ILE A 24 11.12 -10.96 -11.39
C ILE A 24 11.13 -9.71 -10.49
N LEU A 25 12.26 -9.45 -9.82
CA LEU A 25 12.42 -8.28 -8.97
C LEU A 25 12.44 -6.97 -9.77
N GLY A 26 12.99 -6.98 -10.98
CA GLY A 26 13.02 -5.80 -11.85
C GLY A 26 11.63 -5.28 -12.26
N ILE A 27 10.61 -6.15 -12.24
CA ILE A 27 9.23 -5.81 -12.62
C ILE A 27 8.45 -5.25 -11.41
N ALA A 28 8.76 -5.72 -10.19
CA ALA A 28 7.96 -5.45 -8.99
C ALA A 28 8.74 -4.81 -7.82
N GLY A 29 10.04 -4.55 -7.94
CA GLY A 29 10.92 -4.26 -6.80
C GLY A 29 10.67 -2.92 -6.11
N ASP A 30 10.24 -1.90 -6.85
CA ASP A 30 10.02 -0.53 -6.33
C ASP A 30 8.56 -0.24 -5.94
N VAL A 31 7.63 -1.13 -6.30
CA VAL A 31 6.22 -0.99 -5.93
C VAL A 31 5.96 -1.55 -4.54
N LEU A 32 4.95 -0.98 -3.88
CA LEU A 32 4.48 -1.48 -2.60
C LEU A 32 3.88 -2.88 -2.79
N PRO A 33 4.14 -3.82 -1.87
CA PRO A 33 3.52 -5.14 -1.91
C PRO A 33 2.02 -4.98 -1.64
N ASP A 34 1.22 -5.07 -2.70
CA ASP A 34 -0.23 -5.17 -2.62
C ASP A 34 -0.70 -6.54 -3.14
N ALA A 35 -1.98 -6.84 -2.94
CA ALA A 35 -2.54 -8.12 -3.38
C ALA A 35 -2.39 -8.38 -4.89
N GLY A 36 -2.31 -7.32 -5.71
CA GLY A 36 -2.12 -7.40 -7.15
C GLY A 36 -0.68 -7.76 -7.54
N VAL A 37 0.30 -7.06 -6.96
CA VAL A 37 1.74 -7.26 -7.16
C VAL A 37 2.15 -8.66 -6.70
N LEU A 38 1.68 -9.10 -5.54
CA LEU A 38 1.98 -10.45 -5.02
C LEU A 38 1.37 -11.55 -5.91
N GLY A 39 0.15 -11.32 -6.41
CA GLY A 39 -0.49 -12.23 -7.36
C GLY A 39 0.24 -12.30 -8.71
N MET A 40 0.79 -11.18 -9.17
CA MET A 40 1.64 -11.14 -10.37
C MET A 40 2.93 -11.91 -10.14
N VAL A 41 3.64 -11.65 -9.03
CA VAL A 41 4.88 -12.33 -8.66
C VAL A 41 4.66 -13.84 -8.53
N LYS A 42 3.55 -14.29 -7.94
CA LYS A 42 3.18 -15.72 -7.90
C LYS A 42 3.17 -16.35 -9.29
N ASN A 43 2.55 -15.69 -10.26
CA ASN A 43 2.46 -16.18 -11.63
C ASN A 43 3.82 -16.15 -12.33
N LEU A 44 4.66 -15.16 -12.05
CA LEU A 44 6.01 -15.06 -12.61
C LEU A 44 6.92 -16.17 -12.06
N ILE A 45 6.91 -16.40 -10.74
CA ILE A 45 7.64 -17.51 -10.10
C ILE A 45 7.24 -18.85 -10.73
N GLN A 46 5.95 -19.07 -10.98
CA GLN A 46 5.46 -20.31 -11.59
C GLN A 46 5.85 -20.48 -13.06
N LYS A 47 5.98 -19.38 -13.80
CA LYS A 47 6.29 -19.37 -15.24
C LYS A 47 7.77 -19.31 -15.55
N GLU A 48 8.63 -18.96 -14.59
CA GLU A 48 10.08 -18.99 -14.79
C GLU A 48 10.55 -20.44 -15.10
N PRO A 49 11.38 -20.62 -16.14
CA PRO A 49 11.98 -21.90 -16.47
C PRO A 49 12.85 -22.43 -15.33
N ASP A 50 12.85 -23.75 -15.16
CA ASP A 50 13.54 -24.43 -14.06
C ASP A 50 15.09 -24.34 -14.18
N GLU A 51 15.59 -23.87 -15.33
CA GLU A 51 17.00 -23.53 -15.58
C GLU A 51 17.44 -22.25 -14.84
N VAL A 52 16.50 -21.33 -14.61
CA VAL A 52 16.74 -20.04 -13.94
C VAL A 52 16.38 -20.14 -12.45
N LEU A 53 15.28 -20.83 -12.15
CA LEU A 53 14.82 -21.03 -10.78
C LEU A 53 14.63 -22.53 -10.51
N PRO A 54 15.58 -23.19 -9.82
CA PRO A 54 15.49 -24.61 -9.50
C PRO A 54 14.17 -24.94 -8.76
N PRO A 55 13.65 -26.17 -8.88
CA PRO A 55 12.37 -26.56 -8.26
C PRO A 55 12.31 -26.30 -6.75
N GLU A 56 13.42 -26.52 -6.03
CA GLU A 56 13.53 -26.25 -4.59
C GLU A 56 13.43 -24.74 -4.28
N ASP A 57 14.06 -23.89 -5.08
CA ASP A 57 14.02 -22.44 -4.92
C ASP A 57 12.65 -21.86 -5.32
N LYS A 58 11.98 -22.49 -6.30
CA LYS A 58 10.60 -22.17 -6.69
C LYS A 58 9.62 -22.47 -5.55
N GLU A 59 9.73 -23.64 -4.91
CA GLU A 59 8.90 -23.99 -3.76
C GLU A 59 9.17 -23.04 -2.58
N LYS A 60 10.44 -22.74 -2.32
CA LYS A 60 10.85 -21.79 -1.26
C LYS A 60 10.34 -20.38 -1.51
N ALA A 61 10.41 -19.89 -2.75
CA ALA A 61 9.85 -18.58 -3.13
C ALA A 61 8.34 -18.52 -2.91
N LEU A 62 7.62 -19.57 -3.30
CA LEU A 62 6.16 -19.67 -3.13
C LEU A 62 5.78 -19.69 -1.64
N LYS A 63 6.51 -20.43 -0.81
CA LYS A 63 6.26 -20.50 0.64
C LYS A 63 6.54 -19.18 1.34
N LEU A 64 7.63 -18.49 0.96
CA LEU A 64 7.92 -17.14 1.45
C LEU A 64 6.82 -16.15 1.04
N LEU A 65 6.26 -16.30 -0.17
CA LEU A 65 5.19 -15.45 -0.67
C LEU A 65 3.89 -15.65 0.08
N GLU A 66 3.57 -16.90 0.38
CA GLU A 66 2.43 -17.24 1.22
C GLU A 66 2.57 -16.64 2.62
N MET A 67 3.76 -16.71 3.24
CA MET A 67 4.01 -16.08 4.53
C MET A 67 3.80 -14.55 4.49
N ASP A 68 4.36 -13.87 3.48
CA ASP A 68 4.20 -12.42 3.33
C ASP A 68 2.72 -12.04 3.05
N MET A 69 1.98 -12.87 2.31
CA MET A 69 0.54 -12.70 2.09
C MET A 69 -0.26 -12.85 3.40
N ILE A 70 0.05 -13.86 4.21
CA ILE A 70 -0.61 -14.08 5.51
C ILE A 70 -0.35 -12.90 6.45
N GLU A 71 0.89 -12.40 6.51
CA GLU A 71 1.23 -11.22 7.33
C GLU A 71 0.38 -9.99 6.93
N MET A 72 0.19 -9.75 5.62
CA MET A 72 -0.70 -8.69 5.13
C MET A 72 -2.17 -8.94 5.48
N GLN A 73 -2.65 -10.18 5.35
CA GLN A 73 -4.02 -10.53 5.73
C GLN A 73 -4.27 -10.31 7.22
N GLU A 74 -3.31 -10.63 8.09
CA GLU A 74 -3.43 -10.36 9.53
C GLU A 74 -3.47 -8.85 9.85
N VAL A 75 -2.77 -8.01 9.08
CA VAL A 75 -2.93 -6.55 9.18
C VAL A 75 -4.33 -6.12 8.77
N SER A 76 -4.85 -6.65 7.66
CA SER A 76 -6.23 -6.38 7.22
C SER A 76 -7.27 -6.88 8.23
N LYS A 77 -7.07 -8.04 8.84
CA LYS A 77 -7.94 -8.58 9.91
C LYS A 77 -7.89 -7.72 11.17
N ARG A 78 -6.71 -7.19 11.55
CA ARG A 78 -6.62 -6.21 12.63
C ARG A 78 -7.41 -4.95 12.30
N TRP A 79 -7.33 -4.47 11.07
CA TRP A 79 -8.12 -3.32 10.63
C TRP A 79 -9.62 -3.63 10.60
N ASP A 80 -10.04 -4.83 10.20
CA ASP A 80 -11.44 -5.28 10.26
C ASP A 80 -11.94 -5.38 11.72
N SER A 81 -11.11 -5.93 12.61
CA SER A 81 -11.39 -6.02 14.04
C SER A 81 -11.47 -4.64 14.70
N ASP A 82 -10.61 -3.70 14.33
CA ASP A 82 -10.67 -2.31 14.80
C ASP A 82 -11.94 -1.59 14.27
N MET A 83 -12.44 -2.00 13.11
CA MET A 83 -13.70 -1.49 12.54
C MET A 83 -14.97 -2.19 13.07
N LYS A 84 -14.82 -3.28 13.84
CA LYS A 84 -15.93 -4.01 14.50
C LYS A 84 -16.46 -3.36 15.76
N SER A 85 -15.85 -2.28 16.26
CA SER A 85 -16.50 -1.45 17.27
C SER A 85 -17.79 -0.86 16.67
N ASP A 86 -18.96 -1.22 17.21
CA ASP A 86 -20.29 -0.86 16.69
C ASP A 86 -20.63 0.64 16.66
N SER A 87 -19.69 1.50 17.04
CA SER A 87 -19.84 2.94 17.00
C SER A 87 -19.92 3.47 15.56
N TRP A 88 -20.92 4.30 15.26
CA TRP A 88 -21.01 5.01 13.98
C TRP A 88 -19.74 5.85 13.70
N LEU A 89 -19.09 6.35 14.74
CA LEU A 89 -17.87 7.15 14.62
C LEU A 89 -16.70 6.31 14.09
N SER A 90 -16.50 5.09 14.61
CA SER A 90 -15.39 4.21 14.18
C SER A 90 -15.48 3.84 12.70
N LYS A 91 -16.70 3.62 12.20
CA LYS A 91 -16.98 3.31 10.78
C LYS A 91 -16.70 4.49 9.86
N ASN A 92 -16.87 5.71 10.36
CA ASN A 92 -16.74 6.94 9.58
C ASN A 92 -15.41 7.68 9.78
N THR A 93 -14.54 7.27 10.70
CA THR A 93 -13.26 7.97 10.97
C THR A 93 -12.41 8.17 9.72
N ARG A 94 -12.35 7.17 8.81
CA ARG A 94 -11.60 7.26 7.56
C ARG A 94 -12.19 8.27 6.55
N PRO A 95 -13.48 8.22 6.20
CA PRO A 95 -14.05 9.26 5.34
C PRO A 95 -14.08 10.63 6.01
N MET A 96 -14.25 10.73 7.34
CA MET A 96 -14.22 12.02 8.04
C MET A 96 -12.82 12.65 8.06
N SER A 97 -11.76 11.86 8.23
CA SER A 97 -10.40 12.40 8.16
C SER A 97 -10.06 12.92 6.76
N LEU A 98 -10.53 12.23 5.72
CA LEU A 98 -10.41 12.70 4.34
C LEU A 98 -11.13 14.04 4.16
N ILE A 99 -12.41 14.12 4.53
CA ILE A 99 -13.20 15.36 4.43
C ILE A 99 -12.54 16.50 5.21
N PHE A 100 -12.11 16.25 6.45
CA PHE A 100 -11.47 17.25 7.30
C PHE A 100 -10.19 17.80 6.69
N LEU A 101 -9.30 16.94 6.19
CA LEU A 101 -8.05 17.36 5.57
C LEU A 101 -8.30 18.11 4.25
N THR A 102 -9.25 17.66 3.43
CA THR A 102 -9.62 18.35 2.19
C THR A 102 -10.20 19.75 2.48
N ILE A 103 -11.07 19.88 3.48
CA ILE A 103 -11.59 21.20 3.89
C ILE A 103 -10.45 22.09 4.41
N SER A 104 -9.56 21.55 5.24
CA SER A 104 -8.40 22.30 5.76
C SER A 104 -7.50 22.83 4.63
N MET A 105 -7.29 22.02 3.59
CA MET A 105 -6.56 22.43 2.38
C MET A 105 -7.27 23.56 1.64
N VAL A 106 -8.58 23.43 1.41
CA VAL A 106 -9.38 24.46 0.74
C VAL A 106 -9.34 25.78 1.54
N LEU A 107 -9.46 25.72 2.87
CA LEU A 107 -9.35 26.89 3.72
C LEU A 107 -7.98 27.57 3.62
N LEU A 108 -6.89 26.80 3.59
CA LEU A 108 -5.55 27.36 3.38
C LEU A 108 -5.41 28.02 2.01
N ILE A 109 -5.91 27.41 0.94
CA ILE A 109 -5.89 28.01 -0.41
C ILE A 109 -6.70 29.31 -0.44
N LEU A 110 -7.86 29.34 0.23
CA LEU A 110 -8.66 30.55 0.33
C LEU A 110 -7.91 31.65 1.10
N LEU A 111 -7.31 31.30 2.25
CA LEU A 111 -6.53 32.24 3.07
C LEU A 111 -5.30 32.78 2.34
N ASP A 112 -4.64 31.95 1.52
CA ASP A 112 -3.50 32.35 0.67
C ASP A 112 -3.93 33.25 -0.49
N SER A 113 -5.15 33.05 -1.00
CA SER A 113 -5.74 33.87 -2.07
C SER A 113 -6.22 35.24 -1.57
N PHE A 114 -6.58 35.37 -0.29
CA PHE A 114 -6.78 36.66 0.34
C PHE A 114 -5.40 37.27 0.58
N GLU A 115 -5.11 38.45 0.03
CA GLU A 115 -3.84 39.19 0.18
C GLU A 115 -3.59 39.71 1.62
N TRP A 116 -3.87 38.89 2.64
CA TRP A 116 -3.55 39.14 4.03
C TRP A 116 -2.08 38.84 4.30
N SER A 117 -1.50 39.54 5.28
CA SER A 117 -0.13 39.31 5.76
C SER A 117 0.02 37.99 6.57
N PHE A 118 -0.88 37.04 6.37
CA PHE A 118 -0.89 35.76 7.05
C PHE A 118 -0.12 34.73 6.22
N SER A 119 1.11 34.43 6.62
CA SER A 119 1.91 33.38 6.01
C SER A 119 1.94 32.13 6.89
N VAL A 120 1.65 30.97 6.32
CA VAL A 120 1.82 29.68 7.00
C VAL A 120 3.24 29.15 6.74
N SER A 121 3.92 28.70 7.79
CA SER A 121 5.26 28.12 7.64
C SER A 121 5.22 26.88 6.76
N THR A 122 6.23 26.73 5.90
CA THR A 122 6.38 25.61 4.94
C THR A 122 6.26 24.24 5.61
N GLY A 123 6.78 24.08 6.83
CA GLY A 123 6.67 22.81 7.57
C GLY A 123 5.22 22.37 7.83
N TRP A 124 4.29 23.31 8.02
CA TRP A 124 2.87 22.98 8.19
C TRP A 124 2.20 22.63 6.86
N VAL A 125 2.61 23.29 5.77
CA VAL A 125 2.17 22.98 4.40
C VAL A 125 2.61 21.57 4.01
N ASP A 126 3.89 21.24 4.24
CA ASP A 126 4.47 19.92 3.95
C ASP A 126 3.80 18.82 4.78
N LEU A 127 3.52 19.09 6.06
CA LEU A 127 2.78 18.17 6.91
C LEU A 127 1.38 17.91 6.37
N LEU A 128 0.64 18.96 5.99
CA LEU A 128 -0.70 18.82 5.43
C LEU A 128 -0.67 18.02 4.11
N GLN A 129 0.28 18.34 3.21
CA GLN A 129 0.47 17.61 1.96
C GLN A 129 0.73 16.11 2.22
N THR A 130 1.63 15.80 3.16
CA THR A 130 1.98 14.42 3.51
C THR A 130 0.77 13.66 4.05
N LEU A 131 -0.01 14.28 4.95
CA LEU A 131 -1.23 13.69 5.50
C LEU A 131 -2.30 13.48 4.43
N LEU A 132 -2.54 14.47 3.56
CA LEU A 132 -3.48 14.38 2.44
C LEU A 132 -3.13 13.22 1.52
N VAL A 133 -1.90 13.16 1.01
CA VAL A 133 -1.45 12.07 0.13
C VAL A 133 -1.65 10.73 0.81
N THR A 134 -1.24 10.61 2.07
CA THR A 134 -1.37 9.36 2.84
C THR A 134 -2.84 8.92 2.97
N VAL A 135 -3.75 9.83 3.33
CA VAL A 135 -5.17 9.51 3.53
C VAL A 135 -5.87 9.23 2.21
N TYR A 136 -5.58 9.97 1.14
CA TYR A 136 -6.13 9.71 -0.20
C TYR A 136 -5.68 8.36 -0.75
N VAL A 137 -4.39 8.02 -0.63
CA VAL A 137 -3.87 6.71 -1.02
C VAL A 137 -4.48 5.60 -0.17
N ALA A 138 -4.63 5.79 1.14
CA ALA A 138 -5.23 4.79 2.02
C ALA A 138 -6.73 4.56 1.71
N TYR A 139 -7.47 5.61 1.38
CA TYR A 139 -8.91 5.55 1.12
C TYR A 139 -9.24 5.04 -0.29
N PHE A 140 -8.54 5.53 -1.32
CA PHE A 140 -8.81 5.19 -2.72
C PHE A 140 -7.91 4.07 -3.27
N GLY A 141 -6.69 3.93 -2.76
CA GLY A 141 -5.73 2.93 -3.26
C GLY A 141 -6.17 1.49 -3.00
N SER A 142 -6.81 1.20 -1.86
CA SER A 142 -7.37 -0.12 -1.56
C SER A 142 -8.55 -0.47 -2.48
N ARG A 143 -9.46 0.48 -2.70
CA ARG A 143 -10.64 0.28 -3.56
C ARG A 143 -10.29 0.12 -5.04
N GLY A 144 -9.19 0.73 -5.51
CA GLY A 144 -8.69 0.54 -6.88
C GLY A 144 -8.24 -0.89 -7.14
N ALA A 145 -7.47 -1.48 -6.22
CA ALA A 145 -7.01 -2.86 -6.32
C ALA A 145 -8.17 -3.88 -6.20
N GLU A 146 -9.09 -3.66 -5.25
CA GLU A 146 -10.28 -4.51 -5.07
C GLU A 146 -11.16 -4.55 -6.33
N LYS A 147 -11.36 -3.40 -6.99
CA LYS A 147 -12.18 -3.32 -8.20
C LYS A 147 -11.51 -4.05 -9.38
N PHE A 148 -10.19 -3.94 -9.52
CA PHE A 148 -9.43 -4.64 -10.56
C PHE A 148 -9.52 -6.17 -10.41
N GLN A 149 -9.48 -6.67 -9.17
CA GLN A 149 -9.61 -8.09 -8.88
C GLN A 149 -11.02 -8.63 -9.19
N SER A 150 -12.07 -7.82 -8.97
CA SER A 150 -13.45 -8.20 -9.32
C SER A 150 -13.70 -8.29 -10.83
N ILE A 151 -13.01 -7.46 -11.63
CA ILE A 151 -13.14 -7.43 -13.09
C ILE A 151 -12.41 -8.63 -13.72
N LYS A 152 -11.29 -9.05 -13.15
CA LYS A 152 -10.51 -10.21 -13.64
C LYS A 152 -11.23 -11.55 -13.44
N ASN A 153 -12.11 -11.65 -12.45
CA ASN A 153 -12.88 -12.87 -12.14
C ASN A 153 -14.23 -12.93 -12.89
N LYS A 154 -14.45 -12.08 -13.89
CA LYS A 154 -15.64 -12.01 -14.72
C LYS A 154 -15.26 -12.29 -16.18
#